data_AF-A0A3B9HWT9-F1
#
_entry.id   AF-A0A3B9HWT9-F1
#
_cell.length_a   1.000
_cell.length_b   1.000
_cell.length_c   1.000
_cell.angle_alpha   90.00
_cell.angle_beta   90.00
_cell.angle_gamma   90.00
#
_symmetry.space_group_name_H-M   'P 1'
#
loop_
_entity.id
_entity.type
_entity.pdbx_description
1 polymer ?
#
loop_
_entity_poly.entity_id
_entity_poly.type
_entity_poly.pdbx_seq_one_letter_code
_entity_poly.pdbx_strand_id
1 'polypeptide(L)'
;METTIDKAIALRKQGKPEESRLILSQLLSDQSYAARANLHIAWSYDCEGKETEAVPYYKESLKGHLSIEDKFDALLGLASTLRCLGHFEEALMYFEQLAREFPESEAVKPFHAMCLHNCGHSKRAVEMLLKTLLSTTNSEAIKAYNNALSLYSEDIERTW
;
A
#
# COMPACT_ATOMS: atom_id res chain seq x y z
N MET A 1 26.58 -0.90 -3.84
CA MET A 1 25.41 -1.73 -3.51
C MET A 1 24.18 -0.87 -3.36
N GLU A 2 24.20 0.17 -2.52
CA GLU A 2 23.14 1.21 -2.52
C GLU A 2 23.02 1.93 -3.88
N THR A 3 24.17 2.24 -4.50
CA THR A 3 24.27 2.72 -5.88
C THR A 3 23.64 1.79 -6.94
N THR A 4 23.55 0.48 -6.66
CA THR A 4 22.93 -0.49 -7.58
C THR A 4 21.41 -0.38 -7.52
N ILE A 5 20.85 -0.19 -6.32
CA ILE A 5 19.41 0.03 -6.13
C ILE A 5 18.98 1.34 -6.78
N ASP A 6 19.72 2.44 -6.59
CA ASP A 6 19.41 3.71 -7.24
C ASP A 6 19.44 3.61 -8.77
N LYS A 7 20.42 2.89 -9.31
CA LYS A 7 20.49 2.60 -10.74
C LYS A 7 19.28 1.78 -11.21
N ALA A 8 18.84 0.81 -10.42
CA ALA A 8 17.66 -0.01 -10.75
C ALA A 8 16.37 0.83 -10.75
N ILE A 9 16.23 1.74 -9.79
CA ILE A 9 15.11 2.70 -9.74
C ILE A 9 15.14 3.58 -11.00
N ALA A 10 16.30 4.09 -11.40
CA ALA A 10 16.45 4.90 -12.60
C ALA A 10 16.07 4.11 -13.87
N LEU A 11 16.52 2.86 -14.01
CA LEU A 11 16.16 1.99 -15.14
C LEU A 11 14.64 1.77 -15.22
N ARG A 12 13.98 1.47 -14.09
CA ARG A 12 12.51 1.33 -14.05
C ARG A 12 11.81 2.61 -14.51
N LYS A 13 12.25 3.78 -14.03
CA LYS A 13 11.71 5.09 -14.43
C LYS A 13 11.92 5.41 -15.92
N GLN A 14 12.93 4.83 -16.55
CA GLN A 14 13.20 4.95 -18.00
C GLN A 14 12.41 3.94 -18.85
N GLY A 15 11.49 3.18 -18.26
CA GLY A 15 10.75 2.13 -18.98
C GLY A 15 11.57 0.88 -19.25
N LYS A 16 12.61 0.62 -18.45
CA LYS A 16 13.47 -0.58 -18.54
C LYS A 16 13.34 -1.47 -17.28
N PRO A 17 12.14 -1.99 -16.99
CA PRO A 17 11.89 -2.74 -15.76
C PRO A 17 12.64 -4.09 -15.71
N GLU A 18 12.89 -4.71 -16.87
CA GLU A 18 13.68 -5.96 -16.95
C GLU A 18 15.15 -5.75 -16.59
N GLU A 19 15.80 -4.72 -17.16
CA GLU A 19 17.19 -4.36 -16.81
C GLU A 19 17.30 -4.00 -15.32
N SER A 20 16.28 -3.32 -14.77
CA SER A 20 16.17 -3.02 -13.34
C SER A 20 16.17 -4.31 -12.49
N ARG A 21 15.30 -5.28 -12.81
CA ARG A 21 15.25 -6.56 -12.10
C ARG A 21 16.53 -7.36 -12.24
N LEU A 22 17.16 -7.35 -13.41
CA LEU A 22 18.40 -8.09 -13.65
C LEU A 22 19.50 -7.65 -12.69
N ILE A 23 19.69 -6.33 -12.51
CA ILE A 23 20.73 -5.85 -11.60
C ILE A 23 20.33 -5.98 -10.12
N LEU A 24 19.04 -5.92 -9.78
CA LEU A 24 18.56 -6.17 -8.42
C LEU A 24 18.72 -7.63 -8.02
N SER A 25 18.56 -8.57 -8.96
CA SER A 25 18.70 -10.01 -8.69
C SER A 25 20.09 -10.38 -8.17
N GLN A 26 21.12 -9.63 -8.56
CA GLN A 26 22.50 -9.80 -8.11
C GLN A 26 22.69 -9.47 -6.63
N LEU A 27 21.76 -8.71 -6.03
CA LEU A 27 21.79 -8.33 -4.62
C LEU A 27 21.07 -9.34 -3.71
N LEU A 28 20.33 -10.30 -4.27
CA LEU A 28 19.52 -11.24 -3.47
C LEU A 28 20.35 -12.20 -2.62
N SER A 29 21.63 -12.41 -2.96
CA SER A 29 22.55 -13.22 -2.14
C SER A 29 23.14 -12.47 -0.95
N ASP A 30 23.08 -11.13 -0.93
CA ASP A 30 23.58 -10.32 0.18
C ASP A 30 22.45 -9.99 1.15
N GLN A 31 22.48 -10.59 2.34
CA GLN A 31 21.44 -10.43 3.37
C GLN A 31 21.24 -8.96 3.81
N SER A 32 22.24 -8.11 3.63
CA SER A 32 22.17 -6.68 3.97
C SER A 32 21.28 -5.90 2.98
N TYR A 33 21.15 -6.39 1.75
CA TYR A 33 20.43 -5.70 0.67
C TYR A 33 19.26 -6.50 0.10
N ALA A 34 19.20 -7.81 0.35
CA ALA A 34 18.22 -8.72 -0.23
C ALA A 34 16.78 -8.26 0.02
N ALA A 35 16.46 -7.78 1.22
CA ALA A 35 15.12 -7.30 1.56
C ALA A 35 14.70 -6.12 0.66
N ARG A 36 15.52 -5.05 0.65
CA ARG A 36 15.27 -3.86 -0.17
C ARG A 36 15.32 -4.18 -1.67
N ALA A 37 16.20 -5.08 -2.11
CA ALA A 37 16.24 -5.53 -3.50
C ALA A 37 14.94 -6.23 -3.91
N ASN A 38 14.42 -7.13 -3.06
CA ASN A 38 13.13 -7.79 -3.27
C ASN A 38 11.98 -6.76 -3.37
N LEU A 39 11.93 -5.74 -2.49
CA LEU A 39 10.95 -4.65 -2.60
C LEU A 39 10.97 -3.99 -3.98
N HIS A 40 12.16 -3.60 -4.45
CA HIS A 40 12.29 -2.94 -5.74
C HIS A 40 11.99 -3.87 -6.94
N ILE A 41 12.24 -5.18 -6.82
CA ILE A 41 11.83 -6.15 -7.84
C ILE A 41 10.31 -6.25 -7.89
N ALA A 42 9.64 -6.34 -6.74
CA ALA A 42 8.18 -6.38 -6.65
C ALA A 42 7.55 -5.16 -7.33
N TRP A 43 8.04 -3.96 -6.99
CA TRP A 43 7.67 -2.71 -7.64
C TRP A 43 7.92 -2.65 -9.14
N SER A 44 8.95 -3.35 -9.63
CA SER A 44 9.22 -3.44 -11.06
C SER A 44 8.16 -4.27 -11.78
N TYR A 45 7.69 -5.37 -11.17
CA TYR A 45 6.59 -6.17 -11.69
C TYR A 45 5.24 -5.43 -11.61
N ASP A 46 4.92 -4.79 -10.49
CA ASP A 46 3.68 -4.00 -10.34
C ASP A 46 3.58 -2.88 -11.38
N CYS A 47 4.68 -2.18 -11.69
CA CYS A 47 4.68 -1.15 -12.72
C CYS A 47 4.39 -1.68 -14.14
N GLU A 48 4.53 -2.99 -14.36
CA GLU A 48 4.17 -3.67 -15.61
C GLU A 48 2.78 -4.32 -15.58
N GLY A 49 2.02 -4.19 -14.47
CA GLY A 49 0.77 -4.94 -14.30
C GLY A 49 0.99 -6.45 -14.20
N LYS A 50 2.11 -6.86 -13.60
CA LYS A 50 2.48 -8.25 -13.34
C LYS A 50 2.34 -8.55 -11.85
N GLU A 51 1.14 -8.33 -11.32
CA GLU A 51 0.86 -8.39 -9.88
C GLU A 51 1.15 -9.78 -9.31
N THR A 52 0.86 -10.85 -10.07
CA THR A 52 1.09 -12.23 -9.61
C THR A 52 2.58 -12.48 -9.35
N GLU A 53 3.44 -11.98 -10.22
CA GLU A 53 4.89 -12.07 -10.10
C GLU A 53 5.44 -11.19 -8.98
N ALA A 54 4.79 -10.07 -8.66
CA ALA A 54 5.23 -9.15 -7.60
C ALA A 54 5.08 -9.73 -6.19
N VAL A 55 3.98 -10.46 -5.92
CA VAL A 55 3.63 -11.00 -4.59
C VAL A 55 4.79 -11.75 -3.89
N PRO A 56 5.47 -12.74 -4.51
CA PRO A 56 6.56 -13.46 -3.83
C PRO A 56 7.69 -12.52 -3.41
N TYR A 57 8.04 -11.52 -4.23
CA TYR A 57 9.11 -10.59 -3.89
C TYR A 57 8.74 -9.65 -2.73
N TYR A 58 7.50 -9.18 -2.66
CA TYR A 58 7.05 -8.45 -1.47
C TYR A 58 7.13 -9.32 -0.20
N LYS A 59 6.68 -10.58 -0.28
CA LYS A 59 6.73 -11.51 0.85
C LYS A 59 8.17 -11.80 1.28
N GLU A 60 9.10 -11.99 0.34
CA GLU A 60 10.53 -12.17 0.67
C GLU A 60 11.15 -10.89 1.24
N SER A 61 10.77 -9.70 0.73
CA SER A 61 11.23 -8.42 1.26
C SER A 61 10.92 -8.28 2.76
N LEU A 62 9.68 -8.60 3.15
CA LEU A 62 9.19 -8.48 4.52
C LEU A 62 9.82 -9.47 5.52
N LYS A 63 10.57 -10.49 5.05
CA LYS A 63 11.31 -11.42 5.92
C LYS A 63 12.65 -10.88 6.37
N GLY A 64 13.19 -9.87 5.67
CA GLY A 64 14.50 -9.31 5.96
C GLY A 64 14.45 -8.02 6.79
N HIS A 65 15.60 -7.37 6.93
CA HIS A 65 15.71 -6.09 7.61
C HIS A 65 15.41 -4.96 6.64
N LEU A 66 14.40 -4.14 6.97
CA LEU A 66 13.98 -2.97 6.19
C LEU A 66 14.01 -1.73 7.09
N SER A 67 14.18 -0.55 6.49
CA SER A 67 13.85 0.70 7.19
C SER A 67 12.34 0.75 7.45
N ILE A 68 11.93 1.70 8.30
CA ILE A 68 10.50 1.91 8.61
C ILE A 68 9.74 2.27 7.33
N GLU A 69 10.33 3.10 6.47
CA GLU A 69 9.79 3.53 5.19
C GLU A 69 9.68 2.37 4.20
N ASP A 70 10.75 1.59 4.01
CA ASP A 70 10.73 0.44 3.10
C ASP A 70 9.75 -0.64 3.57
N LYS A 71 9.60 -0.83 4.89
CA LYS A 71 8.62 -1.76 5.46
C LYS A 71 7.19 -1.29 5.20
N PHE A 72 6.91 0.00 5.39
CA PHE A 72 5.63 0.61 5.06
C PHE A 72 5.28 0.37 3.58
N ASP A 73 6.23 0.67 2.70
CA ASP A 73 6.10 0.52 1.26
C ASP A 73 5.90 -0.93 0.82
N ALA A 74 6.62 -1.88 1.43
CA ALA A 74 6.47 -3.30 1.15
C ALA A 74 5.10 -3.84 1.59
N LEU A 75 4.62 -3.43 2.77
CA LEU A 75 3.29 -3.81 3.26
C LEU A 75 2.17 -3.20 2.41
N LEU A 76 2.26 -1.91 2.09
CA LEU A 76 1.24 -1.21 1.30
C LEU A 76 1.19 -1.75 -0.13
N GLY A 77 2.36 -2.00 -0.73
CA GLY A 77 2.49 -2.65 -2.03
C GLY A 77 1.83 -4.03 -2.02
N LEU A 78 2.25 -4.92 -1.12
CA LEU A 78 1.69 -6.28 -1.02
C LEU A 78 0.17 -6.29 -0.82
N ALA A 79 -0.34 -5.49 0.12
CA ALA A 79 -1.78 -5.43 0.40
C ALA A 79 -2.56 -4.96 -0.84
N SER A 80 -2.04 -3.96 -1.55
CA SER A 80 -2.67 -3.43 -2.76
C SER A 80 -2.65 -4.43 -3.91
N THR A 81 -1.51 -5.10 -4.13
CA THR A 81 -1.32 -6.14 -5.15
C THR A 81 -2.25 -7.33 -4.90
N LEU A 82 -2.33 -7.83 -3.66
CA LEU A 82 -3.26 -8.91 -3.29
C LEU A 82 -4.72 -8.52 -3.52
N ARG A 83 -5.10 -7.28 -3.18
CA ARG A 83 -6.44 -6.76 -3.45
C ARG A 83 -6.74 -6.70 -4.95
N CYS A 84 -5.78 -6.27 -5.78
CA CYS A 84 -5.93 -6.28 -7.24
C CYS A 84 -6.14 -7.69 -7.80
N LEU A 85 -5.48 -8.69 -7.21
CA LEU A 85 -5.60 -10.10 -7.58
C LEU A 85 -6.87 -10.78 -7.04
N GLY A 86 -7.69 -10.08 -6.24
CA GLY A 86 -8.91 -10.65 -5.64
C GLY A 86 -8.69 -11.42 -4.34
N HIS A 87 -7.47 -11.42 -3.79
CA HIS A 87 -7.15 -12.03 -2.50
C HIS A 87 -7.52 -11.07 -1.35
N PHE A 88 -8.80 -10.74 -1.22
CA PHE A 88 -9.28 -9.64 -0.39
C PHE A 88 -9.05 -9.88 1.10
N GLU A 89 -9.29 -11.09 1.60
CA GLU A 89 -9.13 -11.41 3.02
C GLU A 89 -7.65 -11.35 3.44
N GLU A 90 -6.74 -11.83 2.57
CA GLU A 90 -5.31 -11.73 2.82
C GLU A 90 -4.84 -10.27 2.75
N ALA A 91 -5.30 -9.50 1.75
CA ALA A 91 -5.02 -8.08 1.65
C ALA A 91 -5.50 -7.30 2.89
N LEU A 92 -6.68 -7.63 3.41
CA LEU A 92 -7.24 -7.00 4.61
C LEU A 92 -6.34 -7.21 5.82
N MET A 93 -5.77 -8.41 6.00
CA MET A 93 -4.82 -8.67 7.10
C MET A 93 -3.61 -7.73 7.05
N TYR A 94 -3.07 -7.46 5.85
CA TYR A 94 -1.95 -6.53 5.68
C TYR A 94 -2.37 -5.07 5.87
N PHE A 95 -3.57 -4.66 5.44
CA PHE A 95 -4.10 -3.32 5.72
C PHE A 95 -4.36 -3.09 7.21
N GLU A 96 -4.85 -4.10 7.94
CA GLU A 96 -5.00 -4.03 9.39
C GLU A 96 -3.65 -3.96 10.09
N GLN A 97 -2.63 -4.68 9.60
CA GLN A 97 -1.27 -4.53 10.08
C GLN A 97 -0.73 -3.12 9.85
N LEU A 98 -0.89 -2.56 8.64
CA LEU A 98 -0.50 -1.17 8.33
C LEU A 98 -1.19 -0.17 9.27
N ALA A 99 -2.48 -0.32 9.52
CA ALA A 99 -3.22 0.56 10.43
C ALA A 99 -2.73 0.49 11.89
N ARG A 100 -2.23 -0.68 12.33
CA ARG A 100 -1.63 -0.86 13.67
C ARG A 100 -0.22 -0.29 13.76
N GLU A 101 0.61 -0.52 12.74
CA GLU A 101 2.02 -0.12 12.75
C GLU A 101 2.22 1.35 12.36
N PHE A 102 1.33 1.92 11.55
CA PHE A 102 1.40 3.28 11.01
C PHE A 102 0.07 4.02 11.20
N PRO A 103 -0.40 4.20 12.45
CA PRO A 103 -1.72 4.78 12.74
C PRO A 103 -1.90 6.21 12.22
N GLU A 104 -0.82 6.97 12.11
CA GLU A 104 -0.81 8.35 11.62
C GLU A 104 -0.82 8.47 10.09
N SER A 105 -0.70 7.34 9.37
CA SER A 105 -0.65 7.35 7.91
C SER A 105 -2.05 7.49 7.31
N GLU A 106 -2.45 8.72 7.02
CA GLU A 106 -3.68 9.03 6.30
C GLU A 106 -3.75 8.35 4.92
N ALA A 107 -2.60 8.13 4.28
CA ALA A 107 -2.50 7.51 2.97
C ALA A 107 -2.99 6.05 2.95
N VAL A 108 -2.91 5.32 4.08
CA VAL A 108 -3.38 3.93 4.17
C VAL A 108 -4.91 3.84 4.13
N LYS A 109 -5.60 4.83 4.70
CA LYS A 109 -7.04 4.75 4.96
C LYS A 109 -7.88 4.56 3.68
N PRO A 110 -7.62 5.26 2.55
CA PRO A 110 -8.34 5.00 1.31
C PRO A 110 -8.17 3.58 0.77
N PHE A 111 -6.94 3.04 0.78
CA PHE A 111 -6.69 1.68 0.29
C PHE A 111 -7.31 0.61 1.19
N HIS A 112 -7.24 0.81 2.51
CA HIS A 112 -7.90 -0.06 3.48
C HIS A 112 -9.43 -0.02 3.29
N ALA A 113 -10.03 1.15 3.10
CA ALA A 113 -11.45 1.27 2.81
C ALA A 113 -11.87 0.55 1.52
N MET A 114 -11.08 0.64 0.45
CA MET A 114 -11.32 -0.15 -0.77
C MET A 114 -11.33 -1.65 -0.47
N CYS A 115 -10.36 -2.14 0.31
CA CYS A 115 -10.30 -3.55 0.70
C CYS A 115 -11.48 -3.98 1.58
N LEU A 116 -11.89 -3.13 2.54
CA LEU A 116 -13.07 -3.35 3.37
C LEU A 116 -14.33 -3.50 2.51
N HIS A 117 -14.51 -2.64 1.50
CA HIS A 117 -15.62 -2.77 0.54
C HIS A 117 -15.54 -4.10 -0.22
N ASN A 118 -14.36 -4.50 -0.70
CA ASN A 118 -14.18 -5.78 -1.39
C ASN A 118 -14.52 -6.99 -0.49
N CYS A 119 -14.32 -6.88 0.83
CA CYS A 119 -14.69 -7.89 1.82
C CYS A 119 -16.16 -7.77 2.30
N GLY A 120 -16.99 -6.92 1.69
CA GLY A 120 -18.39 -6.72 2.09
C GLY A 120 -18.60 -5.78 3.29
N HIS A 121 -17.55 -5.19 3.84
CA HIS A 121 -17.60 -4.21 4.94
C HIS A 121 -17.78 -2.77 4.44
N SER A 122 -18.68 -2.58 3.47
CA SER A 122 -18.90 -1.29 2.78
C SER A 122 -19.29 -0.17 3.72
N LYS A 123 -20.06 -0.46 4.77
CA LYS A 123 -20.43 0.51 5.81
C LYS A 123 -19.18 1.14 6.44
N ARG A 124 -18.32 0.30 7.00
CA ARG A 124 -17.06 0.70 7.63
C ARG A 124 -16.11 1.38 6.64
N ALA A 125 -16.10 0.95 5.38
CA ALA A 125 -15.32 1.58 4.32
C ALA A 125 -15.74 3.05 4.10
N VAL A 126 -17.04 3.33 3.95
CA VAL A 126 -17.53 4.69 3.73
C VAL A 126 -17.35 5.55 4.97
N GLU A 127 -17.60 5.03 6.17
CA GLU A 127 -17.32 5.73 7.43
C GLU A 127 -15.84 6.14 7.52
N MET A 128 -14.92 5.25 7.16
CA MET A 128 -13.48 5.52 7.14
C MET A 128 -13.12 6.60 6.12
N LEU A 129 -13.69 6.54 4.91
CA LEU A 129 -13.45 7.54 3.87
C LEU A 129 -14.02 8.92 4.26
N LEU A 130 -15.19 8.98 4.88
CA LEU A 130 -15.76 10.23 5.38
C LEU A 130 -14.89 10.85 6.47
N LYS A 131 -14.43 10.06 7.44
CA LYS A 131 -13.50 10.54 8.49
C LYS A 131 -12.21 11.07 7.88
N THR A 132 -11.64 10.35 6.92
CA THR A 132 -10.42 10.74 6.20
C THR A 132 -10.64 12.03 5.40
N LEU A 133 -11.78 12.16 4.71
CA LEU A 133 -12.14 13.38 3.97
C LEU A 133 -12.22 14.58 4.92
N LEU A 134 -12.90 14.44 6.06
CA LEU A 134 -13.07 15.54 7.02
C LEU A 134 -11.75 15.96 7.68
N SER A 135 -10.84 15.03 7.97
CA SER A 135 -9.55 15.34 8.58
C SER A 135 -8.54 15.96 7.60
N THR A 136 -8.68 15.73 6.29
CA THR A 136 -7.66 16.11 5.29
C THR A 136 -8.11 17.19 4.31
N THR A 137 -9.41 17.50 4.22
CA THR A 137 -9.92 18.44 3.21
C THR A 137 -9.59 19.90 3.48
N ASN A 138 -9.20 20.63 2.44
CA ASN A 138 -9.10 22.09 2.43
C ASN A 138 -10.29 22.77 1.75
N SER A 139 -11.33 22.01 1.35
CA SER A 139 -12.51 22.57 0.69
C SER A 139 -13.47 23.21 1.67
N GLU A 140 -13.63 24.53 1.60
CA GLU A 140 -14.58 25.27 2.43
C GLU A 140 -16.04 24.83 2.19
N ALA A 141 -16.37 24.43 0.96
CA ALA A 141 -17.69 23.89 0.64
C ALA A 141 -17.99 22.58 1.40
N ILE A 142 -17.00 21.71 1.59
CA ILE A 142 -17.16 20.47 2.37
C ILE A 142 -17.17 20.79 3.87
N LYS A 143 -16.28 21.67 4.33
CA LYS A 143 -16.21 22.09 5.74
C LYS A 143 -17.52 22.72 6.23
N ALA A 144 -18.25 23.42 5.36
CA ALA A 144 -19.59 23.95 5.68
C ALA A 144 -20.59 22.85 6.14
N TYR A 145 -20.38 21.59 5.72
CA TYR A 145 -21.20 20.44 6.11
C TYR A 145 -20.55 19.55 7.19
N ASN A 146 -19.49 20.02 7.87
CA ASN A 146 -18.71 19.20 8.81
C ASN A 146 -19.57 18.52 9.89
N ASN A 147 -20.53 19.25 10.48
CA ASN A 147 -21.40 18.69 11.52
C ASN A 147 -22.23 17.50 11.00
N ALA A 148 -22.84 17.64 9.81
CA ALA A 148 -23.65 16.58 9.21
C ALA A 148 -22.79 15.39 8.80
N LEU A 149 -21.67 15.64 8.11
CA LEU A 149 -20.76 14.59 7.67
C LEU A 149 -20.09 13.86 8.84
N SER A 150 -19.76 14.57 9.92
CA SER A 150 -19.22 13.96 11.15
C SER A 150 -20.23 12.97 11.74
N LEU A 151 -21.50 13.39 11.86
CA LEU A 151 -22.58 12.54 12.35
C LEU A 151 -22.78 11.30 11.47
N TYR A 152 -22.78 11.45 10.14
CA TYR A 152 -22.89 10.31 9.22
C TYR A 152 -21.68 9.39 9.30
N SER A 153 -20.49 9.92 9.57
CA SER A 153 -19.27 9.11 9.70
C SER A 153 -19.26 8.21 10.93
N GLU A 154 -20.15 8.44 11.91
CA GLU A 154 -20.34 7.55 13.06
C GLU A 154 -21.21 6.34 12.71
N ASP A 155 -22.26 6.55 11.91
CA ASP A 155 -23.13 5.50 11.38
C ASP A 155 -23.85 6.02 10.12
N ILE A 156 -23.36 5.59 8.95
CA ILE A 156 -23.90 6.06 7.65
C ILE A 156 -25.30 5.52 7.35
N GLU A 157 -25.76 4.50 8.08
CA GLU A 157 -27.07 3.87 7.89
C GLU A 157 -28.13 4.43 8.84
N ARG A 158 -27.73 5.34 9.73
CA ARG A 158 -28.63 5.90 10.74
C ARG A 158 -29.77 6.70 10.10
N THR A 159 -31.00 6.30 10.41
CA THR A 159 -32.24 6.99 10.02
C THR A 159 -32.94 7.58 11.24
N TRP A 160 -33.66 8.68 11.06
CA TRP A 160 -34.34 9.47 12.10
C TRP A 160 -35.84 9.55 11.82
#